data_AF-A0A9D2VHD5-F1
#
_entry.id   AF-A0A9D2VHD5-F1
#
_cell.length_a   1.000
_cell.length_b   1.000
_cell.length_c   1.000
_cell.angle_alpha   90.00
_cell.angle_beta   90.00
_cell.angle_gamma   90.00
#
_symmetry.space_group_name_H-M   'P 1'
#
loop_
_entity.id
_entity.type
_entity.pdbx_description
1 polymer ?
#
loop_
_entity_poly.entity_id
_entity_poly.type
_entity_poly.pdbx_seq_one_letter_code
_entity_poly.pdbx_strand_id
1 'polypeptide(L)' 'MWFKNLRLFRLHPEWTADSIDELVAKKAFTPGSSQDPLSLGWAPAHEQTDLVHRVQGQILLTAKAEKKLLPSTVINQIA' A
#
# COMPACT_ATOMS: atom_id res chain seq x y z
N MET A 1 5.03 -7.38 -15.09
CA MET A 1 5.38 -5.99 -14.73
C MET A 1 6.74 -6.00 -14.07
N TRP A 2 7.63 -5.05 -14.37
CA TRP A 2 8.98 -4.98 -13.81
C TRP A 2 9.14 -3.78 -12.86
N PHE A 3 9.93 -3.91 -11.80
CA PHE A 3 10.25 -2.79 -10.92
C PHE A 3 11.10 -1.74 -11.66
N LYS A 4 10.67 -0.48 -11.62
CA LYS A 4 11.40 0.65 -12.22
C LYS A 4 12.53 1.18 -11.33
N ASN A 5 12.42 0.94 -10.02
CA ASN A 5 13.35 1.43 -8.99
C ASN A 5 13.49 0.35 -7.91
N LEU A 6 14.64 0.34 -7.23
CA LEU A 6 14.93 -0.64 -6.17
C LEU A 6 15.50 0.07 -4.94
N ARG A 7 14.97 -0.30 -3.77
CA ARG A 7 15.59 -0.01 -2.46
C ARG A 7 15.67 -1.31 -1.69
N LEU A 8 16.84 -1.58 -1.13
CA LEU A 8 17.10 -2.79 -0.38
C LEU A 8 17.02 -2.49 1.11
N PHE A 9 16.31 -3.35 1.83
CA PHE A 9 16.20 -3.33 3.28
C PHE A 9 16.52 -4.72 3.80
N ARG A 10 17.20 -4.78 4.94
CA ARG A 10 17.47 -6.03 5.63
C ARG A 10 16.51 -6.17 6.80
N LEU A 11 15.81 -7.29 6.84
CA LEU A 11 14.90 -7.63 7.94
C LEU A 11 15.70 -8.12 9.14
N HIS A 12 15.08 -8.00 10.32
CA HIS A 12 15.64 -8.57 11.54
C HIS A 12 15.76 -10.09 11.41
N PRO A 13 16.84 -10.74 11.92
CA PRO A 13 17.02 -12.18 11.77
C PRO A 13 15.90 -13.05 12.33
N GLU A 14 15.18 -12.56 13.35
CA GLU A 14 14.08 -13.27 14.01
C GLU A 14 12.71 -13.00 13.38
N TRP A 15 12.65 -12.15 12.34
CA TRP A 15 11.38 -11.82 11.71
C TRP A 15 10.89 -12.99 10.85
N THR A 16 9.63 -13.37 11.03
CA THR A 16 8.95 -14.37 10.20
C THR A 16 7.73 -13.78 9.50
N ALA A 17 7.35 -14.40 8.38
CA ALA A 17 6.22 -13.96 7.57
C ALA A 17 4.89 -14.66 7.93
N ASP A 18 4.84 -15.38 9.06
CA ASP A 18 3.71 -16.27 9.37
C ASP A 18 2.41 -15.49 9.61
N SER A 19 2.51 -14.32 10.25
CA SER A 19 1.35 -13.46 10.53
C SER A 19 1.08 -12.41 9.46
N ILE A 20 1.74 -12.49 8.29
CA ILE A 20 1.70 -11.41 7.30
C ILE A 20 0.31 -11.24 6.69
N ASP A 21 -0.43 -12.33 6.44
CA ASP A 21 -1.77 -12.28 5.85
C ASP A 21 -2.75 -11.51 6.74
N GLU A 22 -2.73 -11.79 8.05
CA GLU A 22 -3.59 -11.11 9.00
C GLU A 22 -3.25 -9.63 9.13
N LEU A 23 -1.95 -9.30 9.20
CA LEU A 23 -1.48 -7.93 9.32
C LEU A 23 -1.82 -7.10 8.08
N VAL A 24 -1.68 -7.70 6.90
CA VAL A 24 -2.01 -7.07 5.62
C VAL A 24 -3.52 -6.93 5.46
N ALA A 25 -4.30 -7.96 5.80
CA ALA A 25 -5.77 -7.91 5.73
C ALA A 25 -6.36 -6.81 6.64
N LYS A 26 -5.81 -6.62 7.85
CA LYS A 26 -6.23 -5.54 8.77
C LYS A 26 -6.04 -4.13 8.19
N LYS A 27 -5.14 -3.96 7.23
CA LYS A 27 -4.85 -2.68 6.56
C LYS A 27 -5.14 -2.74 5.06
N ALA A 28 -6.11 -3.55 4.65
CA ALA A 28 -6.57 -3.58 3.27
C ALA A 28 -7.01 -2.17 2.83
N PHE A 29 -6.71 -1.82 1.58
CA PHE A 29 -7.02 -0.51 1.02
C PHE A 29 -8.53 -0.30 0.99
N THR A 30 -8.96 0.79 1.61
CA THR A 30 -10.32 1.30 1.52
C THR A 30 -10.29 2.63 0.75
N PRO A 31 -11.22 2.85 -0.20
CA PRO A 31 -11.38 4.14 -0.84
C PRO A 31 -11.52 5.24 0.21
N GLY A 32 -10.81 6.36 0.04
CA GLY A 32 -10.87 7.46 0.98
C GLY A 32 -12.26 8.11 0.97
N SER A 33 -12.71 8.60 2.13
CA SER A 33 -13.91 9.44 2.15
C SER A 33 -13.61 10.82 1.58
N SER A 34 -14.63 11.59 1.20
CA SER A 34 -14.47 12.96 0.67
C SER A 34 -13.68 13.91 1.58
N GLN A 35 -13.54 13.57 2.87
CA GLN A 35 -12.84 14.37 3.87
C GLN A 35 -11.41 13.88 4.14
N ASP A 36 -11.01 12.70 3.65
CA ASP A 36 -9.69 12.14 3.92
C ASP A 36 -8.65 12.69 2.93
N PRO A 37 -7.59 13.38 3.40
CA PRO A 37 -6.58 13.96 2.52
C PRO A 37 -5.65 12.90 1.90
N LEU A 38 -5.50 11.75 2.55
CA LEU A 38 -4.69 10.62 2.11
C LEU A 38 -5.30 9.31 2.61
N SER A 39 -5.64 8.41 1.70
CA SER A 39 -5.91 7.00 2.01
C SER A 39 -4.71 6.14 1.63
N LEU A 40 -4.28 5.26 2.52
CA LEU A 40 -3.17 4.32 2.30
C LEU A 40 -3.58 2.94 2.80
N GLY A 41 -3.41 1.92 1.96
CA GLY A 41 -3.63 0.55 2.38
C GLY A 41 -3.07 -0.46 1.39
N TRP A 42 -3.22 -1.74 1.72
CA TRP A 42 -2.74 -2.85 0.91
C TRP A 42 -3.74 -3.20 -0.18
N ALA A 43 -3.26 -3.36 -1.40
CA ALA A 43 -4.02 -3.77 -2.55
C ALA A 43 -3.39 -5.03 -3.15
N PRO A 44 -4.18 -5.85 -3.87
CA PRO A 44 -3.61 -6.98 -4.59
C PRO A 44 -2.71 -6.48 -5.73
N ALA A 45 -1.67 -7.25 -6.07
CA ALA A 45 -0.74 -6.88 -7.15
C ALA A 45 -1.41 -6.93 -8.53
N HIS A 46 -2.42 -7.79 -8.68
CA HIS A 46 -3.29 -7.92 -9.84
C HIS A 46 -4.72 -8.22 -9.38
N GLU A 47 -5.74 -7.94 -10.21
CA GLU A 47 -7.15 -8.12 -9.84
C GLU A 47 -7.52 -9.55 -9.42
N GLN A 48 -6.74 -10.53 -9.88
CA GLN A 48 -6.95 -11.96 -9.60
C GLN A 48 -6.04 -12.53 -8.51
N THR A 49 -5.21 -11.70 -7.87
CA THR A 49 -4.29 -12.15 -6.82
C THR A 49 -4.77 -11.75 -5.44
N ASP A 50 -4.37 -12.51 -4.42
CA ASP A 50 -4.56 -12.12 -3.03
C ASP A 50 -3.72 -10.89 -2.65
N LEU A 51 -4.04 -10.29 -1.50
CA LEU A 51 -3.27 -9.18 -0.93
C LEU A 51 -1.80 -9.55 -0.67
N VAL A 52 -1.55 -10.82 -0.34
CA VAL A 52 -0.22 -11.39 -0.15
C VAL A 52 0.07 -12.36 -1.28
N HIS A 53 0.76 -11.91 -2.33
CA HIS A 53 1.09 -12.76 -3.45
C HIS A 53 2.38 -13.54 -3.17
N ARG A 54 2.30 -14.88 -3.13
CA ARG A 54 3.42 -15.77 -2.86
C ARG A 54 3.88 -16.50 -4.11
N VAL A 55 5.18 -16.45 -4.40
CA VAL A 55 5.79 -17.16 -5.53
C VAL A 55 7.12 -17.74 -5.08
N GLN A 56 7.23 -19.08 -5.06
CA GLN A 56 8.48 -19.79 -4.74
C GLN A 56 9.16 -19.30 -3.43
N GLY A 57 8.37 -19.07 -2.38
CA GLY A 57 8.89 -18.58 -1.09
C GLY A 57 9.17 -17.07 -1.03
N GLN A 58 8.99 -16.35 -2.14
CA GLN A 58 9.03 -14.89 -2.18
C GLN A 58 7.63 -14.33 -1.94
N ILE A 59 7.57 -13.16 -1.31
CA ILE A 59 6.33 -12.45 -1.03
C ILE A 59 6.35 -11.11 -1.77
N LEU A 60 5.28 -10.86 -2.52
CA LEU A 60 5.02 -9.60 -3.18
C LEU A 60 3.79 -8.94 -2.55
N LEU A 61 3.98 -7.70 -2.09
CA LEU A 61 2.93 -6.84 -1.55
C LEU A 61 2.83 -5.56 -2.37
N THR A 62 1.62 -5.05 -2.51
CA THR A 62 1.37 -3.76 -3.18
C THR A 62 0.68 -2.81 -2.22
N ALA A 63 1.30 -1.65 -1.98
CA ALA A 63 0.68 -0.57 -1.23
C ALA A 63 0.07 0.44 -2.20
N LYS A 64 -1.21 0.77 -2.01
CA LYS A 64 -1.93 1.78 -2.78
C LYS A 64 -2.14 3.01 -1.92
N ALA A 65 -1.74 4.16 -2.44
CA ALA A 65 -1.95 5.46 -1.82
C ALA A 65 -2.86 6.30 -2.73
N GLU A 66 -3.96 6.80 -2.19
CA GLU A 66 -4.84 7.74 -2.83
C GLU A 66 -4.72 9.08 -2.10
N LYS A 67 -4.17 10.08 -2.79
CA LYS A 67 -4.01 11.43 -2.24
C LYS A 67 -5.02 12.34 -2.91
N LYS A 68 -5.85 13.00 -2.12
CA LYS A 68 -6.72 14.06 -2.65
C LYS A 68 -5.85 15.26 -2.97
N LEU A 69 -5.79 15.62 -4.24
CA LEU A 69 -5.06 16.78 -4.71
C LEU A 69 -5.95 18.01 -4.49
N LEU A 70 -5.86 18.62 -3.30
CA LEU A 70 -6.32 19.99 -3.09
C LEU A 70 -5.11 20.89 -3.34
N PRO A 71 -5.02 21.57 -4.50
CA PRO A 71 -3.94 22.52 -4.73
C PRO A 71 -4.00 23.61 -3.67
N SER A 72 -2.88 23.95 -3.04
CA SER A 72 -2.80 25.04 -2.06
C SER A 72 -3.29 26.38 -2.64
N THR A 73 -3.23 26.54 -3.97
CA THR A 73 -3.77 27.70 -4.69
C THR A 73 -5.28 27.87 -4.54
N VAL A 74 -6.05 26.78 -4.42
CA VAL A 74 -7.51 26.83 -4.23
C VAL A 74 -7.88 27.17 -2.78
N ILE A 75 -7.07 26.73 -1.82
CA ILE A 75 -7.30 27.02 -0.39
C ILE A 75 -7.08 28.51 -0.11
N ASN A 76 -6.07 29.13 -0.71
CA ASN A 76 -5.74 30.54 -0.47
C ASN A 76 -6.70 31.55 -1.13
N GLN A 77 -7.61 31.13 -2.02
CA GLN A 77 -8.59 32.02 -2.66
C GLN A 77 -9.88 32.22 -1.84
N ILE A 78 -10.07 31.42 -0.78
CA ILE A 78 -11.29 31.40 0.04
C ILE A 78 -10.98 31.90 1.47
N ALA A 79 -9.76 32.39 1.71
CA ALA A 79 -9.30 32.94 2.99
C ALA A 79 -9.38 34.48 3.03
#